data_AF-A0AA42YMJ8-F1
#
_entry.id   AF-A0AA42YMJ8-F1
#
_cell.length_a   1.000
_cell.length_b   1.000
_cell.length_c   1.000
_cell.angle_alpha   90.00
_cell.angle_beta   90.00
_cell.angle_gamma   90.00
#
_symmetry.space_group_name_H-M   'P 1'
#
loop_
_entity.id
_entity.type
_entity.pdbx_description
1 polymer ?
#
loop_
_entity_poly.entity_id
_entity_poly.type
_entity_poly.pdbx_seq_one_letter_code
_entity_poly.pdbx_strand_id
1 'polypeptide(L)'
;MDSQNQTPAMNQEIFTLDLPVETVSVYLICCNLSDNNTVISTKNLSSMWNGTETLLIEGLKDLEERNILRKIISDGEEKNIYQLSDVKDWKLS
;
A
#
# COMPACT_ATOMS: atom_id res chain seq x y z
N MET A 1 2.37 29.86 3.29
CA MET A 1 2.57 28.60 4.05
C MET A 1 1.25 27.88 3.97
N ASP A 2 1.04 27.18 2.86
CA ASP A 2 -0.22 26.49 2.59
C ASP A 2 -0.12 25.09 3.17
N SER A 3 -0.46 24.96 4.44
CA SER A 3 -0.75 23.68 5.07
C SER A 3 -1.96 23.10 4.36
N GLN A 4 -1.72 22.33 3.29
CA GLN A 4 -2.78 21.52 2.72
C GLN A 4 -3.21 20.54 3.80
N ASN A 5 -4.45 20.70 4.27
CA ASN A 5 -5.19 19.74 5.09
C ASN A 5 -5.48 18.49 4.26
N GLN A 6 -4.46 17.85 3.69
CA GLN A 6 -4.61 16.52 3.11
C GLN A 6 -4.81 15.57 4.28
N THR A 7 -5.96 14.91 4.26
CA THR A 7 -6.18 13.80 5.18
C THR A 7 -5.13 12.74 4.85
N PRO A 8 -4.31 12.31 5.82
CA PRO A 8 -3.27 11.33 5.54
C PRO A 8 -3.89 10.06 4.95
N ALA A 9 -3.25 9.49 3.94
CA ALA A 9 -3.70 8.26 3.29
C ALA A 9 -3.73 7.07 4.25
N MET A 10 -2.91 7.11 5.32
CA MET A 10 -2.86 6.10 6.37
C MET A 10 -4.13 6.10 7.22
N ASN A 11 -4.76 4.94 7.32
CA ASN A 11 -5.83 4.65 8.26
C ASN A 11 -5.32 3.69 9.35
N GLN A 12 -5.60 4.03 10.62
CA GLN A 12 -5.13 3.27 11.78
C GLN A 12 -5.76 1.89 11.92
N GLU A 13 -6.87 1.62 11.23
CA GLU A 13 -7.51 0.29 11.23
C GLU A 13 -6.58 -0.80 10.67
N ILE A 14 -5.53 -0.45 9.92
CA ILE A 14 -4.52 -1.42 9.47
C ILE A 14 -3.91 -2.22 10.64
N PHE A 15 -3.78 -1.59 11.81
CA PHE A 15 -3.17 -2.20 13.00
C PHE A 15 -4.11 -3.16 13.74
N THR A 16 -5.39 -3.22 13.37
CA THR A 16 -6.39 -4.11 13.98
C THR A 16 -6.59 -5.40 13.18
N LEU A 17 -6.01 -5.50 11.97
CA LEU A 17 -6.23 -6.59 11.00
C LEU A 17 -5.33 -7.83 11.17
N ASP A 18 -4.56 -7.92 12.25
CA ASP A 18 -3.61 -9.03 12.53
C ASP A 18 -2.72 -9.38 11.32
N LEU A 19 -2.29 -8.37 10.58
CA LEU A 19 -1.41 -8.52 9.42
C LEU A 19 0.04 -8.66 9.85
N PRO A 20 0.87 -9.39 9.08
CA PRO A 20 2.32 -9.40 9.29
C PRO A 20 2.90 -7.99 9.35
N VAL A 21 3.94 -7.79 10.16
CA VAL A 21 4.61 -6.48 10.30
C VAL A 21 5.16 -6.01 8.95
N GLU A 22 5.61 -6.94 8.12
CA GLU A 22 6.07 -6.68 6.75
C GLU A 22 4.93 -6.13 5.89
N THR A 23 3.75 -6.75 5.93
CA THR A 23 2.54 -6.31 5.22
C THR A 23 2.11 -4.91 5.67
N VAL A 24 2.10 -4.65 6.99
CA VAL A 24 1.82 -3.31 7.54
C VAL A 24 2.87 -2.30 7.06
N SER A 25 4.15 -2.68 7.03
CA SER A 25 5.24 -1.81 6.56
C SER A 25 5.08 -1.46 5.07
N VAL A 26 4.71 -2.43 4.23
CA VAL A 26 4.39 -2.18 2.81
C VAL A 26 3.23 -1.19 2.68
N TYR A 27 2.17 -1.35 3.47
CA TYR A 27 1.05 -0.42 3.50
C TYR A 27 1.48 1.02 3.85
N LEU A 28 2.38 1.18 4.84
CA LEU A 28 2.88 2.50 5.22
C LEU A 28 3.70 3.16 4.10
N ILE A 29 4.47 2.38 3.32
CA ILE A 29 5.16 2.90 2.14
C ILE A 29 4.16 3.34 1.08
N CYS A 30 3.10 2.55 0.83
CA CYS A 30 2.01 2.93 -0.07
C CYS A 30 1.35 4.25 0.35
N CYS A 31 1.10 4.44 1.66
CA CYS A 31 0.55 5.69 2.19
C CYS A 31 1.49 6.85 1.97
N ASN A 32 2.79 6.67 2.25
CA ASN A 32 3.81 7.69 2.01
C ASN A 32 3.87 8.11 0.52
N LEU A 33 3.84 7.15 -0.40
CA LEU A 33 3.78 7.43 -1.84
C LEU A 33 2.50 8.22 -2.18
N SER A 34 1.34 7.80 -1.67
CA SER A 34 0.06 8.48 -1.89
C SER A 34 0.05 9.91 -1.36
N ASP A 35 0.54 10.14 -0.13
CA ASP A 35 0.61 11.45 0.51
C ASP A 35 1.54 12.41 -0.26
N ASN A 36 2.57 11.87 -0.91
CA ASN A 36 3.48 12.63 -1.79
C ASN A 36 3.01 12.70 -3.25
N ASN A 37 1.74 12.38 -3.54
CA ASN A 37 1.18 12.33 -4.91
C ASN A 37 2.03 11.49 -5.89
N THR A 38 2.73 10.48 -5.38
CA THR A 38 3.57 9.56 -6.14
C THR A 38 2.80 8.28 -6.42
N VAL A 39 2.93 7.76 -7.65
CA VAL A 39 2.24 6.54 -8.07
C VAL A 39 2.69 5.35 -7.23
N ILE A 40 1.74 4.60 -6.67
CA ILE A 40 2.02 3.34 -5.98
C ILE A 40 2.26 2.28 -7.06
N SER A 41 3.52 1.97 -7.34
CA SER A 41 3.92 0.94 -8.30
C SER A 41 4.94 -0.01 -7.69
N THR A 42 5.02 -1.25 -8.18
CA THR A 42 6.03 -2.22 -7.71
C THR A 42 7.43 -1.58 -7.75
N LYS A 43 7.76 -0.88 -8.83
CA LYS A 43 9.04 -0.18 -8.99
C LYS A 43 9.32 0.83 -7.87
N ASN A 44 8.35 1.70 -7.55
CA ASN A 44 8.53 2.72 -6.52
C ASN A 44 8.61 2.09 -5.13
N LEU A 45 7.80 1.06 -4.88
CA LEU A 45 7.82 0.30 -3.63
C LEU A 45 9.18 -0.39 -3.43
N SER A 46 9.68 -1.11 -4.43
CA SER A 46 10.97 -1.80 -4.38
C SER A 46 12.13 -0.83 -4.14
N SER A 47 12.02 0.43 -4.58
CA SER A 47 13.06 1.45 -4.33
C SER A 47 13.10 1.96 -2.88
N MET A 48 11.99 1.85 -2.15
CA MET A 48 11.87 2.28 -0.75
C MET A 48 11.91 1.10 0.23
N TRP A 49 11.70 -0.12 -0.26
CA TRP A 49 11.67 -1.33 0.54
C TRP A 49 13.08 -1.78 0.91
N ASN A 50 13.30 -2.02 2.20
CA ASN A 50 14.58 -2.47 2.73
C ASN A 50 14.62 -3.99 3.03
N GLY A 51 13.50 -4.70 2.82
CA GLY A 51 13.42 -6.14 3.00
C GLY A 51 13.71 -6.91 1.70
N THR A 52 13.37 -8.20 1.68
CA THR A 52 13.48 -9.01 0.45
C THR A 52 12.32 -8.70 -0.49
N GLU A 53 12.56 -8.87 -1.79
CA GLU A 53 11.50 -8.74 -2.81
C GLU A 53 10.33 -9.68 -2.54
N THR A 54 10.59 -10.91 -2.08
CA THR A 54 9.56 -11.88 -1.70
C THR A 54 8.59 -11.31 -0.65
N LEU A 55 9.11 -10.69 0.42
CA LEU A 55 8.27 -10.11 1.48
C LEU A 55 7.46 -8.90 0.99
N LEU A 56 8.00 -8.14 0.03
CA LEU A 56 7.25 -7.05 -0.61
C LEU A 56 6.07 -7.60 -1.42
N ILE A 57 6.31 -8.64 -2.23
CA ILE A 57 5.27 -9.25 -3.06
C ILE A 57 4.20 -9.94 -2.20
N GLU A 58 4.60 -10.65 -1.13
CA GLU A 58 3.69 -11.25 -0.17
C GLU A 58 2.83 -10.17 0.52
N GLY A 59 3.45 -9.09 1.01
CA GLY A 59 2.72 -7.99 1.63
C GLY A 59 1.75 -7.30 0.65
N LEU A 60 2.14 -7.11 -0.61
CA LEU A 60 1.22 -6.59 -1.63
C LEU A 60 0.04 -7.52 -1.85
N LYS A 61 0.28 -8.83 -1.91
CA LYS A 61 -0.76 -9.83 -2.09
C LYS A 61 -1.75 -9.84 -0.92
N ASP A 62 -1.27 -9.80 0.32
CA ASP A 62 -2.13 -9.73 1.50
C ASP A 62 -3.03 -8.49 1.49
N LEU A 63 -2.45 -7.33 1.13
CA LEU A 63 -3.20 -6.08 1.00
C LEU A 63 -4.23 -6.12 -0.13
N GLU A 64 -3.92 -6.79 -1.24
CA GLU A 64 -4.87 -7.04 -2.34
C GLU A 64 -6.02 -7.98 -1.90
N GLU A 65 -5.70 -9.07 -1.21
CA GLU A 65 -6.69 -10.04 -0.71
C GLU A 65 -7.68 -9.39 0.26
N ARG A 66 -7.17 -8.51 1.13
CA ARG A 66 -7.94 -7.68 2.08
C ARG A 66 -8.65 -6.48 1.43
N ASN A 67 -8.50 -6.28 0.12
CA ASN A 67 -9.02 -5.14 -0.64
C ASN A 67 -8.54 -3.78 -0.10
N ILE A 68 -7.39 -3.73 0.56
CA ILE A 68 -6.74 -2.50 1.03
C ILE A 68 -6.02 -1.82 -0.14
N LEU A 69 -5.39 -2.62 -1.01
CA LEU A 69 -4.85 -2.19 -2.29
C LEU A 69 -5.63 -2.82 -3.44
N ARG A 70 -5.84 -2.05 -4.51
CA ARG A 70 -6.38 -2.55 -5.78
C ARG A 70 -5.36 -2.36 -6.87
N LYS A 71 -5.04 -3.43 -7.60
CA LYS A 71 -4.24 -3.37 -8.82
C LYS A 71 -5.08 -2.75 -9.94
N ILE A 72 -4.67 -1.58 -10.42
CA ILE A 72 -5.36 -0.82 -11.47
C ILE A 72 -4.75 -1.01 -12.85
N ILE A 73 -3.44 -1.30 -12.92
CA ILE A 73 -2.74 -1.64 -14.16
C ILE A 73 -1.83 -2.83 -13.88
N SER A 74 -1.82 -3.78 -14.81
CA SER A 74 -0.98 -4.97 -14.80
C SER A 74 -0.32 -5.13 -16.15
N ASP A 75 0.89 -4.57 -16.31
CA ASP A 75 1.73 -4.71 -17.52
C ASP A 75 2.98 -5.57 -17.23
N GLY A 76 2.80 -6.64 -16.45
CA GLY A 76 3.86 -7.51 -15.92
C GLY A 76 4.27 -7.20 -14.48
N GLU A 77 5.03 -8.10 -13.85
CA GLU A 77 5.42 -8.02 -12.41
C GLU A 77 6.09 -6.69 -12.04
N GLU A 78 6.89 -6.13 -12.96
CA GLU A 78 7.67 -4.90 -12.72
C GLU A 78 6.86 -3.59 -12.85
N LYS A 79 5.63 -3.64 -13.38
CA LYS A 79 4.85 -2.43 -13.70
C LYS A 79 3.44 -2.43 -13.13
N ASN A 80 3.18 -3.25 -12.12
CA ASN A 80 1.89 -3.19 -11.44
C ASN A 80 1.72 -1.83 -10.78
N ILE A 81 0.58 -1.21 -11.04
CA ILE A 81 0.17 0.04 -10.39
C ILE A 81 -1.02 -0.26 -9.51
N TYR A 82 -0.99 0.30 -8.30
CA TYR A 82 -1.98 0.08 -7.27
C TYR A 82 -2.64 1.39 -6.85
N GLN A 83 -3.82 1.26 -6.24
CA GLN A 83 -4.56 2.32 -5.60
C GLN A 83 -5.01 1.88 -4.21
N LEU A 84 -4.90 2.76 -3.22
CA LEU A 84 -5.46 2.53 -1.89
C LEU A 84 -6.99 2.56 -1.95
N SER A 85 -7.63 1.57 -1.36
CA SER A 85 -9.08 1.54 -1.18
C SER A 85 -9.50 2.38 0.02
N ASP A 86 -10.73 2.90 -0.05
CA ASP A 86 -11.43 3.42 1.12
C ASP A 86 -11.61 2.31 2.16
N VAL A 87 -11.46 2.65 3.44
CA VAL A 87 -11.52 1.73 4.57
C VAL A 87 -12.87 1.02 4.67
N LYS A 88 -13.94 1.67 4.21
CA LYS A 88 -15.27 1.04 4.13
C LYS A 88 -15.32 -0.19 3.20
N ASP A 89 -14.36 -0.29 2.28
CA ASP A 89 -14.27 -1.39 1.32
C ASP A 89 -13.30 -2.49 1.77
N TRP A 90 -12.61 -2.31 2.90
CA TRP A 90 -11.63 -3.29 3.40
C TRP A 90 -12.34 -4.56 3.92
N LYS A 91 -11.70 -5.71 3.71
CA LYS A 91 -12.18 -6.99 4.24
C LYS A 91 -11.59 -7.23 5.63
N LEU A 92 -12.36 -6.86 6.65
CA LEU A 92 -11.96 -6.92 8.06
C LEU A 92 -12.04 -8.33 8.69
N SER A 93 -12.62 -9.30 7.99
CA SER A 93 -12.80 -10.71 8.43
C SER A 93 -11.92 -11.65 7.63
#